data_AF-A0A7D4BVN3-F1
#
_entry.id   AF-A0A7D4BVN3-F1
#
_cell.length_a   1.000
_cell.length_b   1.000
_cell.length_c   1.000
_cell.angle_alpha   90.00
_cell.angle_beta   90.00
_cell.angle_gamma   90.00
#
_symmetry.space_group_name_H-M   'P 1'
#
loop_
_entity.id
_entity.type
_entity.pdbx_description
1 polymer ?
#
loop_
_entity_poly.entity_id
_entity_poly.type
_entity_poly.pdbx_seq_one_letter_code
_entity_poly.pdbx_strand_id
1 'polypeptide(L)'
;MTLMHKSLPWLLVLSLALIGCTAHRLTGAEETAVRFYKTLWVEANEKEAGQMMFDHNRTREISAVAEDVRSVPNDNKPILVTKSPTESQVRFQTVLIHRPSDKKDFKIQLRHTGREWKVIRFQRNYDPHRGGYNSFETYQRLSREYPELRWKRISQP
;
A
#
# COMPACT_ATOMS: atom_id res chain seq x y z
N MET A 1 25.58 60.37 37.72
CA MET A 1 24.57 59.47 37.11
C MET A 1 25.31 58.38 36.38
N THR A 2 25.17 57.15 36.86
CA THR A 2 26.06 56.01 36.60
C THR A 2 25.36 54.99 35.70
N LEU A 3 26.13 54.44 34.74
CA LEU A 3 26.10 53.07 34.19
C LEU A 3 24.84 52.63 33.41
N MET A 4 24.93 52.49 32.08
CA MET A 4 25.42 51.34 31.28
C MET A 4 24.33 50.30 30.95
N HIS A 5 24.25 50.02 29.64
CA HIS A 5 23.94 48.71 29.02
C HIS A 5 22.45 48.25 29.07
N LYS A 6 21.81 47.72 28.02
CA LYS A 6 22.26 46.88 26.92
C LYS A 6 21.30 46.98 25.73
N SER A 7 21.89 46.89 24.54
CA SER A 7 21.35 46.39 23.28
C SER A 7 20.52 45.10 23.39
N LEU A 8 19.44 44.97 22.59
CA LEU A 8 19.32 43.98 21.50
C LEU A 8 17.92 44.04 20.86
N PRO A 9 17.80 43.79 19.54
CA PRO A 9 16.58 43.95 18.75
C PRO A 9 15.66 42.73 18.89
N TRP A 10 14.40 42.93 19.27
CA TRP A 10 13.36 41.89 19.28
C TRP A 10 12.56 41.87 17.97
N LEU A 11 13.29 41.70 16.86
CA LEU A 11 12.73 41.39 15.56
C LEU A 11 13.47 40.15 15.06
N LEU A 12 12.98 38.97 15.40
CA LEU A 12 13.15 37.70 14.68
C LEU A 12 12.65 36.55 15.57
N VAL A 13 12.27 35.45 14.92
CA VAL A 13 11.77 34.19 15.51
C VAL A 13 10.25 34.14 15.69
N LEU A 14 9.52 34.18 14.57
CA LEU A 14 8.23 33.47 14.47
C LEU A 14 8.06 32.85 13.08
N SER A 15 9.10 32.16 12.60
CA SER A 15 9.13 31.57 11.26
C SER A 15 9.89 30.23 11.22
N LEU A 16 9.66 29.35 12.20
CA LEU A 16 10.11 27.95 12.13
C LEU A 16 9.14 27.02 12.88
N ALA A 17 7.92 26.91 12.36
CA ALA A 17 7.03 25.79 12.67
C ALA A 17 6.49 25.16 11.37
N LEU A 18 7.36 25.00 10.37
CA LEU A 18 7.20 23.99 9.32
C LEU A 18 8.01 22.76 9.73
N ILE A 19 7.71 22.21 10.91
CA ILE A 19 8.15 20.86 11.27
C ILE A 19 7.40 19.95 10.31
N GLY A 20 8.14 19.46 9.32
CA GLY A 20 7.65 18.57 8.28
C GLY A 20 7.00 17.34 8.88
N CYS A 21 5.67 17.35 8.96
CA CYS A 21 4.88 16.14 8.84
C CYS A 21 5.02 15.63 7.40
N THR A 22 6.15 15.02 7.07
CA THR A 22 6.23 14.10 5.94
C THR A 22 5.41 12.86 6.32
N ALA A 23 4.09 12.97 6.31
CA ALA A 23 3.26 11.80 6.12
C ALA A 23 3.75 11.18 4.80
N HIS A 24 4.34 9.98 4.86
CA HIS A 24 4.83 9.27 3.68
C HIS A 24 3.67 9.07 2.71
N ARG A 25 3.45 10.03 1.81
CA ARG A 25 2.36 10.00 0.85
C ARG A 25 2.50 8.75 0.00
N LEU A 26 1.37 8.11 -0.24
CA LEU A 26 1.29 7.02 -1.21
C LEU A 26 1.52 7.63 -2.60
N THR A 27 2.16 6.86 -3.46
CA THR A 27 2.23 7.15 -4.89
C THR A 27 0.92 6.72 -5.54
N GLY A 28 0.55 7.26 -6.70
CA GLY A 28 -0.71 6.91 -7.36
C GLY A 28 -0.90 5.40 -7.60
N ALA A 29 0.19 4.67 -7.84
CA ALA A 29 0.15 3.21 -7.90
C ALA A 29 -0.17 2.56 -6.54
N GLU A 30 0.46 3.01 -5.46
CA GLU A 30 0.16 2.50 -4.11
C GLU A 30 -1.27 2.84 -3.69
N GLU A 31 -1.77 4.04 -4.00
CA GLU A 31 -3.16 4.43 -3.75
C GLU A 31 -4.14 3.52 -4.50
N THR A 32 -3.91 3.27 -5.78
CA THR A 32 -4.75 2.36 -6.57
C THR A 32 -4.68 0.92 -6.05
N ALA A 33 -3.49 0.44 -5.64
CA ALA A 33 -3.36 -0.89 -5.05
C ALA A 33 -4.12 -1.01 -3.73
N VAL A 34 -4.02 -0.01 -2.85
CA VAL A 34 -4.74 0.01 -1.57
C VAL A 34 -6.24 0.06 -1.78
N ARG A 35 -6.72 0.92 -2.70
CA ARG A 35 -8.13 0.98 -3.05
C ARG A 35 -8.61 -0.36 -3.60
N PHE A 36 -7.88 -0.96 -4.54
CA PHE A 36 -8.24 -2.29 -5.08
C PHE A 36 -8.28 -3.34 -3.98
N TYR A 37 -7.29 -3.30 -3.08
CA TYR A 37 -7.20 -4.21 -1.96
C TYR A 37 -8.43 -4.13 -1.06
N LYS A 38 -8.81 -2.91 -0.68
CA LYS A 38 -10.00 -2.64 0.12
C LYS A 38 -11.25 -3.14 -0.59
N THR A 39 -11.47 -2.71 -1.83
CA THR A 39 -12.65 -3.06 -2.61
C THR A 39 -12.81 -4.58 -2.77
N LEU A 40 -11.72 -5.32 -2.99
CA LEU A 40 -11.79 -6.76 -3.22
C LEU A 40 -11.74 -7.60 -1.93
N TRP A 41 -10.75 -7.40 -1.06
CA TRP A 41 -10.49 -8.28 0.10
C TRP A 41 -11.04 -7.77 1.43
N VAL A 42 -11.55 -6.55 1.46
CA VAL A 42 -12.28 -6.02 2.61
C VAL A 42 -13.76 -6.02 2.22
N GLU A 43 -14.16 -5.24 1.22
CA GLU A 43 -15.57 -5.01 0.89
C GLU A 43 -16.23 -6.09 0.03
N ALA A 44 -15.46 -7.01 -0.57
CA ALA A 44 -15.96 -8.01 -1.52
C ALA A 44 -16.84 -7.42 -2.64
N ASN A 45 -16.52 -6.19 -3.07
CA ASN A 45 -17.23 -5.45 -4.10
C ASN A 45 -16.64 -5.77 -5.49
N GLU A 46 -17.16 -6.83 -6.10
CA GLU A 46 -16.71 -7.33 -7.41
C GLU A 46 -16.83 -6.28 -8.52
N LYS A 47 -17.93 -5.51 -8.51
CA LYS A 47 -18.23 -4.56 -9.58
C LYS A 47 -17.19 -3.45 -9.63
N GLU A 48 -16.89 -2.85 -8.49
CA GLU A 48 -15.90 -1.78 -8.42
C GLU A 48 -14.48 -2.32 -8.65
N ALA A 49 -14.13 -3.48 -8.08
CA ALA A 49 -12.84 -4.12 -8.34
C ALA A 49 -12.65 -4.41 -9.84
N GLY A 50 -13.70 -4.86 -10.54
CA GLY A 50 -13.70 -5.11 -11.97
C GLY A 50 -13.48 -3.87 -12.83
N GLN A 51 -13.94 -2.69 -12.37
CA GLN A 51 -13.72 -1.40 -13.05
C GLN A 51 -12.28 -0.88 -12.89
N MET A 52 -11.59 -1.35 -11.85
CA MET A 52 -10.18 -1.02 -11.59
C MET A 52 -9.21 -1.90 -12.38
N MET A 53 -9.68 -3.01 -12.95
CA MET A 53 -8.87 -3.86 -13.81
C MET A 53 -8.59 -3.20 -15.14
N PHE A 54 -7.42 -3.50 -15.71
CA PHE A 54 -7.06 -3.15 -17.07
C PHE A 54 -7.82 -4.03 -18.09
N ASP A 55 -7.95 -5.32 -17.78
CA ASP A 55 -8.68 -6.29 -18.60
C ASP A 55 -9.94 -6.75 -17.85
N HIS A 56 -11.10 -6.37 -18.38
CA HIS A 56 -12.40 -6.71 -17.82
C HIS A 56 -12.76 -8.20 -17.99
N ASN A 57 -12.05 -8.95 -18.84
CA ASN A 57 -12.27 -10.39 -18.98
C ASN A 57 -11.77 -11.20 -17.78
N ARG A 58 -10.96 -10.60 -16.89
CA ARG A 58 -10.46 -11.23 -15.66
C ARG A 58 -11.43 -11.16 -14.48
N THR A 59 -12.70 -10.83 -14.75
CA THR A 59 -13.79 -10.78 -13.77
C THR A 59 -14.00 -12.11 -13.04
N ARG A 60 -13.75 -13.26 -13.69
CA ARG A 60 -13.85 -14.58 -13.02
C ARG A 60 -12.90 -14.73 -11.83
N GLU A 61 -11.67 -14.21 -11.94
CA GLU A 61 -10.69 -14.23 -10.83
C GLU A 61 -11.17 -13.35 -9.66
N ILE A 62 -11.80 -12.21 -9.97
CA ILE A 62 -12.37 -11.30 -8.98
C ILE A 62 -13.54 -11.96 -8.25
N SER A 63 -14.48 -12.57 -8.99
CA SER A 63 -15.65 -13.22 -8.40
C SER A 63 -15.27 -14.35 -7.48
N ALA A 64 -14.32 -15.21 -7.88
CA ALA A 64 -13.83 -16.30 -7.03
C ALA A 64 -13.23 -15.78 -5.71
N VAL A 65 -12.44 -14.69 -5.78
CA VAL A 65 -11.86 -14.09 -4.57
C VAL A 65 -12.93 -13.40 -3.70
N ALA A 66 -13.90 -12.72 -4.30
CA ALA A 66 -14.95 -12.07 -3.55
C ALA A 66 -15.86 -13.08 -2.83
N GLU A 67 -16.16 -14.20 -3.48
CA GLU A 67 -16.91 -15.31 -2.87
C GLU A 67 -16.16 -15.88 -1.66
N ASP A 68 -14.86 -16.16 -1.80
CA ASP A 68 -14.00 -16.57 -0.68
C ASP A 68 -14.07 -15.58 0.50
N VAL A 69 -14.00 -14.27 0.21
CA VAL A 69 -13.91 -13.21 1.22
C VAL A 69 -15.24 -12.96 1.93
N ARG A 70 -16.39 -13.12 1.25
CA ARG A 70 -17.73 -12.94 1.85
C ARG A 70 -17.97 -13.84 3.06
N SER A 71 -17.31 -14.99 3.11
CA SER A 71 -17.41 -15.94 4.21
C SER A 71 -16.57 -15.58 5.43
N VAL A 72 -15.73 -14.54 5.34
CA VAL A 72 -14.76 -14.15 6.37
C VAL A 72 -15.17 -12.80 6.99
N PRO A 73 -15.02 -12.60 8.31
CA PRO A 73 -15.30 -11.32 8.95
C PRO A 73 -14.55 -10.15 8.28
N ASN A 74 -15.33 -9.14 7.90
CA ASN A 74 -14.85 -7.97 7.19
C ASN A 74 -14.29 -6.94 8.17
N ASP A 75 -12.99 -7.01 8.44
CA ASP A 75 -12.32 -6.05 9.29
C ASP A 75 -11.36 -5.17 8.48
N ASN A 76 -11.61 -3.86 8.49
CA ASN A 76 -10.73 -2.84 7.92
C ASN A 76 -9.47 -2.63 8.80
N LYS A 77 -8.65 -3.68 8.92
CA LYS A 77 -7.44 -3.69 9.76
C LYS A 77 -6.29 -2.94 9.08
N PRO A 78 -5.32 -2.45 9.89
CA PRO A 78 -4.12 -1.84 9.34
C PRO A 78 -3.35 -2.75 8.39
N ILE A 79 -2.76 -2.15 7.36
CA ILE A 79 -1.87 -2.82 6.40
C ILE A 79 -0.54 -2.09 6.29
N LEU A 80 0.47 -2.80 5.79
CA LEU A 80 1.76 -2.25 5.40
C LEU A 80 1.89 -2.34 3.88
N VAL A 81 2.33 -1.27 3.25
CA VAL A 81 2.40 -1.16 1.78
C VAL A 81 3.79 -0.75 1.35
N THR A 82 4.30 -1.37 0.30
CA THR A 82 5.56 -0.98 -0.33
C THR A 82 5.57 -1.32 -1.82
N LYS A 83 6.52 -0.75 -2.55
CA LYS A 83 6.80 -1.17 -3.93
C LYS A 83 7.69 -2.40 -3.92
N SER A 84 7.52 -3.28 -4.90
CA SER A 84 8.44 -4.41 -5.07
C SER A 84 9.84 -3.90 -5.44
N PRO A 85 10.91 -4.28 -4.70
CA PRO A 85 12.28 -3.87 -5.03
C PRO A 85 12.85 -4.61 -6.25
N THR A 86 12.23 -5.73 -6.64
CA THR A 86 12.71 -6.62 -7.71
C THR A 86 12.04 -6.37 -9.07
N GLU A 87 11.12 -5.40 -9.16
CA GLU A 87 10.47 -5.09 -10.44
C GLU A 87 11.41 -4.24 -11.31
N SER A 88 11.94 -4.83 -12.38
CA SER A 88 12.89 -4.17 -13.28
C SER A 88 12.24 -3.46 -14.47
N GLN A 89 10.93 -3.63 -14.69
CA GLN A 89 10.26 -3.14 -15.89
C GLN A 89 9.59 -1.78 -15.67
N VAL A 90 10.06 -0.77 -16.42
CA VAL A 90 9.57 0.62 -16.38
C VAL A 90 8.05 0.74 -16.62
N ARG A 91 7.43 -0.22 -17.31
CA ARG A 91 6.01 -0.16 -17.72
C ARG A 91 5.02 -0.64 -16.66
N PHE A 92 5.49 -1.35 -15.64
CA PHE A 92 4.63 -1.95 -14.62
C PHE A 92 5.13 -1.59 -13.23
N GLN A 93 4.21 -1.50 -12.28
CA GLN A 93 4.58 -1.35 -10.88
C GLN A 93 3.88 -2.41 -10.06
N THR A 94 4.67 -3.24 -9.38
CA THR A 94 4.14 -4.13 -8.35
C THR A 94 4.14 -3.41 -7.01
N VAL A 95 2.96 -3.40 -6.38
CA VAL A 95 2.76 -3.01 -4.99
C VAL A 95 2.52 -4.26 -4.16
N LEU A 96 3.21 -4.32 -3.03
CA LEU A 96 3.12 -5.38 -2.04
C LEU A 96 2.36 -4.84 -0.84
N ILE A 97 1.39 -5.62 -0.36
CA ILE A 97 0.58 -5.29 0.80
C ILE A 97 0.71 -6.45 1.80
N HIS A 98 1.08 -6.14 3.03
CA HIS A 98 1.08 -7.07 4.15
C HIS A 98 -0.01 -6.68 5.13
N ARG A 99 -0.86 -7.62 5.54
CA ARG A 99 -1.84 -7.44 6.61
C ARG A 99 -1.34 -8.15 7.88
N PRO A 100 -0.83 -7.42 8.88
CA PRO A 100 -0.25 -8.02 10.08
C PRO A 100 -1.24 -8.85 10.91
N SER A 101 -2.52 -8.47 10.91
CA SER A 101 -3.53 -9.09 11.78
C SER A 101 -3.74 -10.58 11.51
N ASP A 102 -3.62 -11.00 10.25
CA ASP A 102 -3.77 -12.39 9.85
C ASP A 102 -2.61 -12.91 8.99
N LYS A 103 -1.49 -12.18 9.00
CA LYS A 103 -0.24 -12.53 8.32
C LYS A 103 -0.42 -12.84 6.83
N LYS A 104 -1.31 -12.11 6.15
CA LYS A 104 -1.55 -12.28 4.71
C LYS A 104 -0.75 -11.28 3.89
N ASP A 105 -0.12 -11.80 2.84
CA ASP A 105 0.56 -11.01 1.83
C ASP A 105 -0.25 -10.98 0.53
N PHE A 106 -0.30 -9.79 -0.07
CA PHE A 106 -0.97 -9.51 -1.33
C PHE A 106 -0.01 -8.83 -2.27
N LYS A 107 -0.08 -9.21 -3.54
CA LYS A 107 0.71 -8.65 -4.63
C LYS A 107 -0.25 -8.09 -5.67
N ILE A 108 -0.11 -6.81 -5.97
CA ILE A 108 -0.94 -6.12 -6.97
C ILE A 108 0.00 -5.50 -8.01
N GLN A 109 -0.12 -5.98 -9.24
CA GLN A 109 0.63 -5.45 -10.37
C GLN A 109 -0.24 -4.47 -11.14
N LEU A 110 0.31 -3.30 -11.39
CA LEU A 110 -0.39 -2.17 -11.99
C LEU A 110 0.30 -1.71 -13.26
N ARG A 111 -0.49 -1.13 -14.16
CA ARG A 111 -0.02 -0.44 -15.36
C ARG A 111 -0.60 0.97 -15.40
N HIS A 112 0.23 1.95 -15.70
CA HIS A 112 -0.24 3.30 -15.97
C HIS A 112 -0.76 3.40 -17.42
N THR A 113 -1.99 3.84 -17.60
CA THR A 113 -2.64 3.99 -18.93
C THR A 113 -2.52 5.40 -19.50
N GLY A 114 -1.73 6.27 -18.87
CA GLY A 114 -1.59 7.69 -19.21
C GLY A 114 -2.58 8.59 -18.46
N ARG A 115 -3.76 8.06 -18.08
CA ARG A 115 -4.77 8.78 -17.28
C ARG A 115 -4.84 8.29 -15.83
N GLU A 116 -4.69 6.99 -15.64
CA GLU A 116 -4.84 6.36 -14.33
C GLU A 116 -3.98 5.09 -14.23
N TRP A 117 -3.84 4.57 -13.01
CA TRP A 117 -3.30 3.24 -12.78
C TRP A 117 -4.43 2.22 -12.84
N LYS A 118 -4.22 1.14 -13.60
CA LYS A 118 -5.14 -0.01 -13.67
C LYS A 118 -4.45 -1.27 -13.17
N VAL A 119 -5.21 -2.15 -12.52
CA VAL A 119 -4.73 -3.45 -12.04
C VAL A 119 -4.67 -4.43 -13.21
N ILE A 120 -3.50 -5.00 -13.47
CA ILE A 120 -3.33 -6.00 -14.54
C ILE A 120 -3.33 -7.42 -13.98
N ARG A 121 -2.86 -7.59 -12.75
CA ARG A 121 -2.76 -8.87 -12.07
C ARG A 121 -2.77 -8.64 -10.57
N PHE A 122 -3.41 -9.55 -9.85
CA PHE A 122 -3.40 -9.55 -8.39
C PHE A 122 -3.29 -10.98 -7.89
N GLN A 123 -2.66 -11.14 -6.73
CA GLN A 123 -2.45 -12.43 -6.10
C GLN A 123 -2.53 -12.26 -4.58
N ARG A 124 -3.31 -13.12 -3.94
CA ARG A 124 -3.12 -13.46 -2.52
C ARG A 124 -2.08 -14.57 -2.52
N ASN A 125 -1.03 -14.48 -1.70
CA ASN A 125 -0.03 -15.55 -1.63
C ASN A 125 -0.59 -16.80 -0.92
N TYR A 126 -1.55 -17.45 -1.56
CA TYR A 126 -2.10 -18.77 -1.26
C TYR A 126 -1.48 -19.73 -2.30
N ASP A 127 -0.77 -20.75 -1.85
CA ASP A 127 -0.22 -21.77 -2.75
C ASP A 127 -1.10 -23.03 -2.66
N PRO A 128 -1.94 -23.29 -3.68
CA PRO A 128 -2.82 -24.45 -3.70
C PRO A 128 -2.06 -25.78 -3.86
N HIS A 129 -0.82 -25.78 -4.38
CA HIS A 129 -0.03 -27.00 -4.60
C HIS A 129 0.70 -27.48 -3.35
N ARG A 130 0.95 -26.57 -2.38
CA ARG A 130 1.58 -26.92 -1.09
C ARG A 130 0.59 -26.98 0.08
N GLY A 131 -0.71 -26.92 -0.19
CA GLY A 131 -1.75 -27.11 0.83
C GLY A 131 -1.73 -26.07 1.95
N GLY A 132 -1.32 -24.83 1.67
CA GLY A 132 -1.21 -23.80 2.70
C GLY A 132 -0.80 -22.41 2.22
N TYR A 133 -0.84 -21.45 3.15
CA TYR A 133 -0.33 -20.09 2.96
C TYR A 133 1.20 -20.12 2.84
N ASN A 134 1.76 -20.26 1.64
CA ASN A 134 3.22 -20.25 1.43
C ASN A 134 3.90 -18.88 1.62
N SER A 135 3.25 -17.91 2.28
CA SER A 135 3.75 -16.53 2.43
C SER A 135 4.07 -16.13 3.85
N PHE A 136 4.83 -16.96 4.55
CA PHE A 136 5.62 -16.40 5.63
C PHE A 136 6.72 -15.44 5.11
N GLU A 137 6.94 -15.32 3.80
CA GLU A 137 8.18 -14.76 3.28
C GLU A 137 8.10 -13.45 2.48
N THR A 138 7.01 -12.95 1.88
CA THR A 138 7.21 -11.69 1.11
C THR A 138 7.55 -10.51 2.02
N TYR A 139 6.76 -10.25 3.06
CA TYR A 139 7.12 -9.20 4.02
C TYR A 139 8.41 -9.52 4.78
N GLN A 140 8.53 -10.72 5.35
CA GLN A 140 9.67 -11.07 6.22
C GLN A 140 10.98 -11.21 5.45
N ARG A 141 10.98 -11.86 4.29
CA ARG A 141 12.17 -12.00 3.43
C ARG A 141 12.60 -10.63 2.94
N LEU A 142 11.68 -9.83 2.40
CA LEU A 142 12.05 -8.50 1.88
C LEU A 142 12.53 -7.56 3.00
N SER A 143 11.97 -7.65 4.20
CA SER A 143 12.47 -6.87 5.34
C SER A 143 13.87 -7.29 5.80
N ARG A 144 14.29 -8.53 5.50
CA ARG A 144 15.66 -9.02 5.77
C ARG A 144 16.63 -8.73 4.62
N GLU A 145 16.20 -9.00 3.38
CA GLU A 145 17.01 -8.83 2.16
C GLU A 145 17.20 -7.37 1.78
N TYR A 146 16.21 -6.52 2.08
CA TYR A 146 16.18 -5.09 1.74
C TYR A 146 15.78 -4.28 2.98
N PRO A 147 16.66 -4.15 4.00
CA PRO A 147 16.36 -3.45 5.25
C PRO A 147 16.04 -1.95 5.04
N GLU A 148 16.47 -1.37 3.92
CA GLU A 148 16.14 -0.01 3.49
C GLU A 148 14.72 0.13 2.91
N LEU A 149 14.04 -0.99 2.62
CA LEU A 149 12.69 -0.99 2.06
C LEU A 149 11.70 -0.39 3.06
N ARG A 150 11.15 0.77 2.71
CA ARG A 150 10.21 1.50 3.58
C ARG A 150 8.78 1.00 3.42
N TRP A 151 8.31 0.27 4.42
CA TRP A 151 6.90 -0.10 4.54
C TRP A 151 6.07 1.06 5.09
N LYS A 152 5.06 1.48 4.33
CA LYS A 152 4.12 2.53 4.70
C LYS A 152 2.94 1.91 5.43
N ARG A 153 2.68 2.33 6.66
CA ARG A 153 1.52 1.88 7.42
C ARG A 153 0.28 2.66 7.02
N ILE A 154 -0.81 1.93 6.77
CA ILE A 154 -2.14 2.49 6.54
C ILE A 154 -3.05 1.92 7.61
N SER A 155 -3.55 2.79 8.49
CA SER A 155 -4.32 2.36 9.66
C SER A 155 -5.73 1.88 9.32
N GLN A 156 -6.32 2.46 8.28
CA GLN A 156 -7.66 2.15 7.78
C GLN A 156 -7.62 2.25 6.25
N PRO A 157 -7.26 1.15 5.56
CA PRO A 157 -7.24 1.13 4.11
C PRO A 157 -8.60 1.41 3.46
#